data_AF-A0A315DJL0-F1
#
_entry.id   AF-A0A315DJL0-F1
#
_cell.length_a   1.000
_cell.length_b   1.000
_cell.length_c   1.000
_cell.angle_alpha   90.00
_cell.angle_beta   90.00
_cell.angle_gamma   90.00
#
_symmetry.space_group_name_H-M   'P 1'
#
loop_
_entity.id
_entity.type
_entity.pdbx_description
1 polymer ?
#
loop_
_entity_poly.entity_id
_entity_poly.type
_entity_poly.pdbx_seq_one_letter_code
_entity_poly.pdbx_strand_id
1 'polypeptide(L)'
;MQSGATFSYQTRPQLDAGQEAALTAYAALYGRVERSLFAAMQTKASMNDLKRQFLLKYGITARQFNAIRVGLEGKIDSIKARRPELIGELQSRIKKAQKTIQKIQERLETLRKPEAAFKKGKTVKTLSPEDRALAISKAAFKLHQKKRRLHILQTKLAAMQTDQKDGHVRLCFGSKKLFHSQFDLEANGYADKSAWKADWQAERNSQVFILGSQDETAGNQSCPAVVAADGTLTLDLRMPNACEADHGKRVQIAGVRFAYGHDKIVAALASSQRIAAKTKKGADTIKRIGSALSYRFVRDAKGWRIFVSCSVPAAALSTRQDLGAIGVDINANHLAVSILDRFGNAAKHLRIDTHTYGKSSDQAKAIIGDAAVKIVAMAATSGKPVVVENLNFAKKKAELEGARRAMARMLSSFACNQVIASIKAAAFRAGVQVIEVNPAYR
;
A
#
# COMPACT_ATOMS: atom_id res chain seq x y z
N MET A 1 4.10 19.11 -21.24
CA MET A 1 4.00 17.64 -21.35
C MET A 1 2.99 17.18 -20.32
N GLN A 2 1.85 16.61 -20.72
CA GLN A 2 0.92 16.02 -19.76
C GLN A 2 1.64 14.86 -19.04
N SER A 3 1.71 14.91 -17.71
CA SER A 3 2.36 13.88 -16.91
C SER A 3 1.56 12.58 -17.01
N GLY A 4 2.16 11.54 -17.58
CA GLY A 4 1.59 10.19 -17.54
C GLY A 4 1.55 9.66 -16.11
N ALA A 5 0.56 8.84 -15.79
CA ALA A 5 0.46 8.15 -14.51
C ALA A 5 0.80 6.67 -14.68
N THR A 6 1.52 6.09 -13.71
CA THR A 6 1.86 4.67 -13.73
C THR A 6 0.66 3.84 -13.27
N PHE A 7 0.17 2.97 -14.15
CA PHE A 7 -0.85 1.97 -13.82
C PHE A 7 -0.25 0.59 -13.76
N SER A 8 -0.79 -0.25 -12.88
CA SER A 8 -0.44 -1.66 -12.75
C SER A 8 -1.64 -2.52 -13.10
N TYR A 9 -1.47 -3.41 -14.06
CA TYR A 9 -2.45 -4.39 -14.50
C TYR A 9 -2.02 -5.78 -14.04
N GLN A 10 -2.96 -6.69 -13.81
CA GLN A 10 -2.64 -8.04 -13.33
C GLN A 10 -3.37 -9.12 -14.13
N THR A 11 -2.74 -10.28 -14.24
CA THR A 11 -3.34 -11.51 -14.76
C THR A 11 -2.73 -12.74 -14.09
N ARG A 12 -3.34 -13.90 -14.31
CA ARG A 12 -2.84 -15.20 -13.89
C ARG A 12 -2.51 -16.02 -15.14
N PRO A 13 -1.23 -16.26 -15.44
CA PRO A 13 -0.84 -17.11 -16.56
C PRO A 13 -1.20 -18.57 -16.27
N GLN A 14 -1.41 -19.35 -17.32
CA GLN A 14 -1.32 -20.79 -17.25
C GLN A 14 0.16 -21.15 -17.39
N LEU A 15 0.68 -21.90 -16.41
CA LEU A 15 2.09 -22.28 -16.37
C LEU A 15 2.22 -23.80 -16.42
N ASP A 16 3.19 -24.30 -17.18
CA ASP A 16 3.63 -25.68 -17.08
C ASP A 16 4.54 -25.89 -15.86
N ALA A 17 4.81 -27.15 -15.53
CA ALA A 17 5.62 -27.52 -14.37
C ALA A 17 7.06 -26.96 -14.43
N GLY A 18 7.64 -26.86 -15.63
CA GLY A 18 8.98 -26.32 -15.84
C GLY A 18 9.03 -24.80 -15.59
N GLN A 19 8.05 -24.07 -16.11
CA GLN A 19 7.89 -22.63 -15.87
C GLN A 19 7.63 -22.33 -14.38
N GLU A 20 6.79 -23.12 -13.71
CA GLU A 20 6.55 -22.97 -12.27
C GLU A 20 7.80 -23.21 -11.43
N ALA A 21 8.57 -24.25 -11.77
CA ALA A 21 9.84 -24.57 -11.11
C ALA A 21 10.85 -23.43 -11.31
N ALA A 22 10.99 -22.92 -12.54
CA ALA A 22 11.90 -21.83 -12.86
C ALA A 22 11.55 -20.53 -12.10
N LEU A 23 10.27 -20.13 -12.08
CA LEU A 23 9.83 -18.95 -11.31
C LEU A 23 10.06 -19.13 -9.82
N THR A 24 9.85 -20.33 -9.29
CA THR A 24 10.10 -20.66 -7.88
C THR A 24 11.59 -20.55 -7.54
N ALA A 25 12.47 -21.11 -8.37
CA ALA A 25 13.92 -21.01 -8.21
C ALA A 25 14.40 -19.55 -8.27
N TYR A 26 13.90 -18.78 -9.25
CA TYR A 26 14.23 -17.37 -9.36
C TYR A 26 13.75 -16.60 -8.12
N ALA A 27 12.52 -16.78 -7.66
CA ALA A 27 12.01 -16.08 -6.48
C ALA A 27 12.77 -16.43 -5.19
N ALA A 28 13.22 -17.69 -5.05
CA ALA A 28 14.09 -18.11 -3.95
C ALA A 28 15.46 -17.40 -3.97
N LEU A 29 16.08 -17.29 -5.15
CA LEU A 29 17.33 -16.54 -5.32
C LEU A 29 17.11 -15.04 -5.08
N TYR A 30 16.10 -14.45 -5.71
CA TYR A 30 15.72 -13.04 -5.57
C TYR A 30 15.52 -12.66 -4.10
N GLY A 31 14.72 -13.43 -3.36
CA GLY A 31 14.45 -13.17 -1.94
C GLY A 31 15.72 -13.28 -1.10
N ARG A 32 16.61 -14.23 -1.40
CA ARG A 32 17.91 -14.36 -0.70
C ARG A 32 18.80 -13.14 -0.95
N VAL A 33 18.96 -12.76 -2.22
CA VAL A 33 19.75 -11.58 -2.63
C VAL A 33 19.21 -10.32 -1.99
N GLU A 34 17.90 -10.09 -2.01
CA GLU A 34 17.26 -8.91 -1.43
C GLU A 34 17.58 -8.76 0.06
N ARG A 35 17.45 -9.85 0.83
CA ARG A 35 17.74 -9.84 2.28
C ARG A 35 19.21 -9.60 2.56
N SER A 36 20.10 -10.25 1.80
CA SER A 36 21.54 -10.06 1.95
C SER A 36 21.98 -8.66 1.55
N LEU A 37 21.37 -8.07 0.52
CA LEU A 37 21.65 -6.70 0.10
C LEU A 37 21.23 -5.71 1.18
N PHE A 38 20.04 -5.91 1.78
CA PHE A 38 19.58 -5.08 2.88
C PHE A 38 20.53 -5.10 4.08
N ALA A 39 21.06 -6.27 4.44
CA ALA A 39 22.05 -6.38 5.51
C ALA A 39 23.37 -5.68 5.13
N ALA A 40 23.84 -5.87 3.89
CA ALA A 40 25.08 -5.26 3.42
C ALA A 40 24.99 -3.73 3.25
N MET A 41 23.83 -3.18 2.93
CA MET A 41 23.61 -1.73 2.89
C MET A 41 23.80 -1.05 4.26
N GLN A 42 23.77 -1.80 5.37
CA GLN A 42 24.04 -1.27 6.70
C GLN A 42 25.54 -1.06 6.97
N THR A 43 26.43 -1.67 6.20
CA THR A 43 27.88 -1.67 6.48
C THR A 43 28.64 -0.48 5.86
N LYS A 44 27.95 0.59 5.43
CA LYS A 44 28.51 1.78 4.75
C LYS A 44 29.36 1.49 3.49
N ALA A 45 29.33 0.26 2.97
CA ALA A 45 30.04 -0.10 1.74
C ALA A 45 29.46 0.62 0.52
N SER A 46 30.30 0.90 -0.48
CA SER A 46 29.84 1.56 -1.71
C SER A 46 28.91 0.64 -2.50
N MET A 47 27.89 1.22 -3.15
CA MET A 47 26.95 0.45 -3.97
C MET A 47 27.64 -0.25 -5.14
N ASN A 48 28.72 0.32 -5.68
CA ASN A 48 29.46 -0.26 -6.78
C ASN A 48 30.21 -1.53 -6.36
N ASP A 49 30.80 -1.53 -5.17
CA ASP A 49 31.49 -2.71 -4.63
C ASP A 49 30.49 -3.81 -4.29
N LEU A 50 29.38 -3.45 -3.64
CA LEU A 50 28.30 -4.38 -3.36
C LEU A 50 27.73 -5.00 -4.64
N LYS A 51 27.54 -4.21 -5.69
CA LYS A 51 27.14 -4.72 -7.01
C LYS A 51 28.14 -5.75 -7.52
N ARG A 52 29.43 -5.42 -7.61
CA ARG A 52 30.47 -6.34 -8.11
C ARG A 52 30.49 -7.65 -7.33
N GLN A 53 30.46 -7.58 -6.00
CA GLN A 53 30.46 -8.75 -5.13
C GLN A 53 29.21 -9.61 -5.30
N PHE A 54 28.03 -9.00 -5.39
CA PHE A 54 26.75 -9.71 -5.49
C PHE A 54 26.56 -10.39 -6.85
N LEU A 55 27.04 -9.76 -7.93
CA LEU A 55 27.00 -10.33 -9.27
C LEU A 55 27.74 -11.68 -9.31
N LEU A 56 28.95 -11.73 -8.74
CA LEU A 56 29.77 -12.95 -8.64
C LEU A 56 29.15 -13.96 -7.65
N LYS A 57 28.85 -13.52 -6.43
CA LYS A 57 28.39 -14.39 -5.33
C LYS A 57 27.07 -15.10 -5.64
N TYR A 58 26.14 -14.43 -6.31
CA TYR A 58 24.80 -14.95 -6.56
C TYR A 58 24.54 -15.33 -8.01
N GLY A 59 25.52 -15.16 -8.92
CA GLY A 59 25.35 -15.43 -10.34
C GLY A 59 24.19 -14.66 -10.95
N ILE A 60 24.10 -13.36 -10.68
CA ILE A 60 23.04 -12.47 -11.20
C ILE A 60 23.61 -11.43 -12.15
N THR A 61 22.78 -10.92 -13.05
CA THR A 61 23.19 -9.83 -13.96
C THR A 61 23.13 -8.47 -13.26
N ALA A 62 23.81 -7.47 -13.85
CA ALA A 62 23.73 -6.08 -13.39
C ALA A 62 22.29 -5.53 -13.39
N ARG A 63 21.45 -5.91 -14.36
CA ARG A 63 20.04 -5.48 -14.41
C ARG A 63 19.21 -6.11 -13.28
N GLN A 64 19.42 -7.39 -13.00
CA GLN A 64 18.75 -8.08 -11.89
C GLN A 64 19.14 -7.49 -10.54
N PHE A 65 20.43 -7.21 -10.32
CA PHE A 65 20.89 -6.50 -9.11
C PHE A 65 20.22 -5.13 -8.98
N ASN A 66 20.20 -4.34 -10.07
CA ASN A 66 19.58 -3.01 -10.06
C ASN A 66 18.07 -3.08 -9.77
N ALA A 67 17.35 -4.06 -10.30
CA ALA A 67 15.94 -4.26 -10.02
C ALA A 67 15.68 -4.59 -8.53
N ILE A 68 16.51 -5.44 -7.92
CA ILE A 68 16.46 -5.76 -6.49
C ILE A 68 16.76 -4.52 -5.65
N ARG A 69 17.83 -3.79 -5.99
CA ARG A 69 18.23 -2.55 -5.31
C ARG A 69 17.11 -1.52 -5.32
N VAL A 70 16.55 -1.21 -6.49
CA VAL A 70 15.45 -0.23 -6.63
C VAL A 70 14.22 -0.66 -5.85
N GLY A 71 13.87 -1.96 -5.90
CA GLY A 71 12.76 -2.49 -5.10
C GLY A 71 12.99 -2.34 -3.59
N LEU A 72 14.22 -2.59 -3.13
CA LEU A 72 14.60 -2.47 -1.73
C LEU A 72 14.66 -1.02 -1.25
N GLU A 73 15.24 -0.12 -2.03
CA GLU A 73 15.24 1.33 -1.79
C GLU A 73 13.81 1.84 -1.66
N GLY A 74 12.90 1.44 -2.55
CA GLY A 74 11.48 1.79 -2.45
C GLY A 74 10.82 1.31 -1.14
N LYS A 75 11.18 0.12 -0.63
CA LYS A 75 10.71 -0.35 0.69
C LYS A 75 11.28 0.52 1.83
N ILE A 76 12.55 0.88 1.75
CA ILE A 76 13.22 1.75 2.73
C ILE A 76 12.59 3.14 2.76
N ASP A 77 12.40 3.74 1.60
CA ASP A 77 11.84 5.08 1.47
C ASP A 77 10.39 5.13 1.93
N SER A 78 9.59 4.09 1.63
CA SER A 78 8.24 3.96 2.15
C SER A 78 8.20 3.94 3.69
N ILE A 79 9.13 3.22 4.33
CA ILE A 79 9.23 3.19 5.80
C ILE A 79 9.62 4.56 6.34
N LYS A 80 10.62 5.22 5.74
CA LYS A 80 11.08 6.54 6.17
C LYS A 80 9.97 7.59 6.01
N ALA A 81 9.28 7.60 4.88
CA ALA A 81 8.18 8.53 4.59
C ALA A 81 7.02 8.38 5.58
N ARG A 82 6.71 7.15 6.01
CA ARG A 82 5.63 6.88 6.97
C ARG A 82 6.02 7.14 8.42
N ARG A 83 7.30 7.17 8.76
CA ARG A 83 7.77 7.25 10.16
C ARG A 83 7.29 8.52 10.89
N PRO A 84 7.35 9.74 10.32
CA PRO A 84 6.86 10.94 10.99
C PRO A 84 5.38 10.89 11.36
N GLU A 85 4.53 10.36 10.47
CA GLU A 85 3.10 10.18 10.74
C GLU A 85 2.88 9.22 11.92
N LEU A 86 3.59 8.08 11.95
CA LEU A 86 3.49 7.11 13.03
C LEU A 86 3.97 7.67 14.38
N ILE A 87 5.00 8.53 14.37
CA ILE A 87 5.45 9.26 15.56
C ILE A 87 4.33 10.16 16.08
N GLY A 88 3.69 10.93 15.21
CA GLY A 88 2.54 11.78 15.56
C GLY A 88 1.35 10.98 16.11
N GLU A 89 1.03 9.83 15.49
CA GLU A 89 0.00 8.91 16.00
C GLU A 89 0.32 8.41 17.42
N LEU A 90 1.58 7.99 17.66
CA LEU A 90 2.01 7.50 18.97
C LEU A 90 1.94 8.59 20.03
N GLN A 91 2.36 9.81 19.72
CA GLN A 91 2.26 10.98 20.62
C GLN A 91 0.80 11.26 21.00
N SER A 92 -0.12 11.22 20.04
CA SER A 92 -1.55 11.39 20.28
C SER A 92 -2.12 10.30 21.20
N ARG A 93 -1.77 9.03 20.95
CA ARG A 93 -2.17 7.90 21.81
C ARG A 93 -1.60 8.01 23.23
N ILE A 94 -0.37 8.47 23.39
CA ILE A 94 0.26 8.73 24.69
C ILE A 94 -0.51 9.80 25.45
N LYS A 95 -0.78 10.96 24.82
CA LYS A 95 -1.55 12.05 25.43
C LYS A 95 -2.92 11.58 25.91
N LYS A 96 -3.59 10.73 25.12
CA LYS A 96 -4.88 10.15 25.47
C LYS A 96 -4.80 9.12 26.60
N ALA A 97 -3.78 8.27 26.60
CA ALA A 97 -3.53 7.32 27.67
C ALA A 97 -3.27 8.05 29.01
N GLN A 98 -2.48 9.13 28.98
CA GLN A 98 -2.24 10.01 30.14
C GLN A 98 -3.56 10.61 30.68
N LYS A 99 -4.39 11.21 29.82
CA LYS A 99 -5.72 11.72 30.23
C LYS A 99 -6.62 10.64 30.83
N THR A 100 -6.58 9.43 30.28
CA THR A 100 -7.38 8.30 30.78
C THR A 100 -6.89 7.84 32.15
N ILE A 101 -5.57 7.77 32.34
CA ILE A 101 -4.93 7.43 33.62
C ILE A 101 -5.32 8.45 34.68
N GLN A 102 -5.23 9.74 34.36
CA GLN A 102 -5.63 10.82 35.26
C GLN A 102 -7.09 10.67 35.72
N LYS A 103 -8.03 10.46 34.80
CA LYS A 103 -9.45 10.23 35.15
C LYS A 103 -9.66 9.01 36.06
N ILE A 104 -8.90 7.93 35.84
CA ILE A 104 -8.99 6.74 36.69
C ILE A 104 -8.41 7.03 38.07
N GLN A 105 -7.30 7.78 38.16
CA GLN A 105 -6.72 8.20 39.43
C GLN A 105 -7.68 9.08 40.21
N GLU A 106 -8.27 10.09 39.58
CA GLU A 106 -9.29 10.95 40.19
C GLU A 106 -10.48 10.14 40.72
N ARG A 107 -10.97 9.16 39.93
CA ARG A 107 -12.04 8.25 40.37
C ARG A 107 -11.60 7.35 41.53
N LEU A 108 -10.36 6.90 41.56
CA LEU A 108 -9.84 6.06 42.63
C LEU A 108 -9.77 6.87 43.93
N GLU A 109 -9.35 8.13 43.87
CA GLU A 109 -9.33 9.04 45.01
C GLU A 109 -10.75 9.34 45.52
N THR A 110 -11.74 9.55 44.64
CA THR A 110 -13.12 9.73 45.08
C THR A 110 -13.72 8.48 45.72
N LEU A 111 -13.37 7.28 45.23
CA LEU A 111 -13.80 6.02 45.82
C LEU A 111 -13.15 5.74 47.17
N ARG A 112 -11.89 6.14 47.36
CA ARG A 112 -11.15 5.99 48.63
C ARG A 112 -11.59 7.01 49.68
N LYS A 113 -11.90 8.24 49.27
CA LYS A 113 -12.24 9.37 50.16
C LYS A 113 -13.55 10.03 49.74
N PRO A 114 -14.70 9.36 49.92
CA PRO A 114 -15.99 9.86 49.47
C PRO A 114 -16.44 11.13 50.19
N GLU A 115 -16.22 11.23 51.51
CA GLU A 115 -16.60 12.41 52.31
C GLU A 115 -15.86 13.68 51.86
N ALA A 116 -14.56 13.57 51.62
CA ALA A 116 -13.75 14.68 51.11
C ALA A 116 -14.13 15.07 49.67
N ALA A 117 -14.56 14.10 48.85
CA ALA A 117 -15.05 14.36 47.50
C ALA A 117 -16.41 15.06 47.52
N PHE A 118 -17.31 14.67 48.43
CA PHE A 118 -18.61 15.28 48.64
C PHE A 118 -18.47 16.74 49.13
N LYS A 119 -17.60 17.00 50.11
CA LYS A 119 -17.27 18.37 50.57
C LYS A 119 -16.71 19.27 49.47
N LYS A 120 -16.13 18.70 48.41
CA LYS A 120 -15.64 19.42 47.22
C LYS A 120 -16.69 19.55 46.11
N GLY A 121 -17.97 19.28 46.39
CA GLY A 121 -19.07 19.40 45.43
C GLY A 121 -19.11 18.33 44.34
N LYS A 122 -18.38 17.21 44.50
CA LYS A 122 -18.42 16.10 43.53
C LYS A 122 -19.58 15.16 43.81
N THR A 123 -20.25 14.68 42.76
CA THR A 123 -21.27 13.63 42.88
C THR A 123 -20.62 12.32 43.36
N VAL A 124 -21.02 11.85 44.54
CA VAL A 124 -20.58 10.58 45.12
C VAL A 124 -21.77 9.62 45.16
N LYS A 125 -21.63 8.44 44.54
CA LYS A 125 -22.66 7.40 44.63
C LYS A 125 -22.59 6.74 46.01
N THR A 126 -23.75 6.55 46.63
CA THR A 126 -23.91 5.67 47.79
C THR A 126 -23.65 4.23 47.34
N LEU A 127 -22.70 3.57 48.01
CA LEU A 127 -22.24 2.21 47.73
C LEU A 127 -22.06 1.53 49.09
N SER A 128 -22.39 0.25 49.15
CA SER A 128 -22.04 -0.58 50.31
C SER A 128 -20.50 -0.62 50.49
N PRO A 129 -20.00 -0.89 51.71
CA PRO A 129 -18.55 -1.04 51.94
C PRO A 129 -17.91 -2.09 51.03
N GLU A 130 -18.59 -3.22 50.80
CA GLU A 130 -18.13 -4.31 49.95
C GLU A 130 -18.05 -3.90 48.46
N ASP A 131 -19.10 -3.28 47.94
CA ASP A 131 -19.12 -2.79 46.55
C ASP A 131 -18.06 -1.71 46.31
N ARG A 132 -17.79 -0.89 47.33
CA ARG A 132 -16.73 0.14 47.27
C ARG A 132 -15.36 -0.51 47.22
N ALA A 133 -15.09 -1.50 48.07
CA ALA A 133 -13.83 -2.26 48.05
C ALA A 133 -13.61 -2.93 46.68
N LEU A 134 -14.64 -3.56 46.12
CA LEU A 134 -14.60 -4.16 44.79
C LEU A 134 -14.36 -3.12 43.69
N ALA A 135 -15.03 -1.96 43.75
CA ALA A 135 -14.84 -0.87 42.79
C ALA A 135 -13.42 -0.28 42.84
N ILE A 136 -12.84 -0.13 44.03
CA ILE A 136 -11.46 0.29 44.24
C ILE A 136 -10.50 -0.72 43.61
N SER A 137 -10.68 -2.02 43.90
CA SER A 137 -9.83 -3.09 43.35
C SER A 137 -9.87 -3.11 41.81
N LYS A 138 -11.07 -3.09 41.22
CA LYS A 138 -11.25 -3.04 39.76
C LYS A 138 -10.62 -1.78 39.13
N ALA A 139 -10.78 -0.62 39.76
CA ALA A 139 -10.19 0.63 39.30
C ALA A 139 -8.66 0.64 39.40
N ALA A 140 -8.10 0.12 40.50
CA ALA A 140 -6.67 -0.02 40.72
C ALA A 140 -6.02 -0.98 39.70
N PHE A 141 -6.64 -2.14 39.45
CA PHE A 141 -6.18 -3.07 38.41
C PHE A 141 -6.20 -2.41 37.03
N LYS A 142 -7.29 -1.73 36.68
CA LYS A 142 -7.42 -1.00 35.42
C LYS A 142 -6.35 0.11 35.29
N LEU A 143 -6.08 0.83 36.37
CA LEU A 143 -5.02 1.85 36.43
C LEU A 143 -3.65 1.24 36.15
N HIS A 144 -3.32 0.13 36.80
CA HIS A 144 -2.07 -0.59 36.60
C HIS A 144 -1.89 -1.01 35.13
N GLN A 145 -2.91 -1.63 34.53
CA GLN A 145 -2.88 -2.03 33.11
C GLN A 145 -2.72 -0.83 32.17
N LYS A 146 -3.37 0.31 32.47
CA LYS A 146 -3.21 1.54 31.68
C LYS A 146 -1.83 2.16 31.82
N LYS A 147 -1.24 2.18 33.02
CA LYS A 147 0.14 2.63 33.24
C LYS A 147 1.14 1.76 32.48
N ARG A 148 1.00 0.42 32.53
CA ARG A 148 1.82 -0.51 31.74
C ARG A 148 1.71 -0.24 30.24
N ARG A 149 0.49 -0.04 29.74
CA ARG A 149 0.25 0.31 28.33
C ARG A 149 0.91 1.64 27.96
N LEU A 150 0.80 2.66 28.81
CA LEU A 150 1.44 3.96 28.59
C LEU A 150 2.97 3.79 28.47
N HIS A 151 3.58 3.04 29.38
CA HIS A 151 5.03 2.77 29.34
C HIS A 151 5.43 2.10 28.02
N ILE A 152 4.70 1.07 27.57
CA ILE A 152 4.95 0.43 26.26
C ILE A 152 4.86 1.42 25.09
N LEU A 153 3.89 2.34 25.12
CA LEU A 153 3.75 3.36 24.07
C LEU A 153 4.93 4.34 24.10
N GLN A 154 5.36 4.78 25.29
CA GLN A 154 6.51 5.67 25.47
C GLN A 154 7.80 5.01 24.99
N THR A 155 8.06 3.75 25.34
CA THR A 155 9.23 3.00 24.85
C THR A 155 9.23 2.90 23.33
N LYS A 156 8.06 2.62 22.73
CA LYS A 156 7.93 2.57 21.26
C LYS A 156 8.17 3.92 20.59
N LEU A 157 7.66 5.01 21.20
CA LEU A 157 7.89 6.36 20.69
C LEU A 157 9.39 6.68 20.74
N ALA A 158 10.05 6.44 21.87
CA ALA A 158 11.48 6.68 22.04
C ALA A 158 12.30 5.91 20.98
N ALA A 159 12.04 4.60 20.82
CA ALA A 159 12.72 3.79 19.82
C ALA A 159 12.50 4.31 18.39
N MET A 160 11.28 4.75 18.05
CA MET A 160 10.97 5.28 16.73
C MET A 160 11.59 6.67 16.48
N GLN A 161 11.73 7.48 17.52
CA GLN A 161 12.44 8.77 17.45
C GLN A 161 13.95 8.57 17.26
N THR A 162 14.55 7.60 17.94
CA THR A 162 15.95 7.19 17.71
C THR A 162 16.13 6.70 16.27
N ASP A 163 15.28 5.77 15.80
CA ASP A 163 15.32 5.28 14.42
C ASP A 163 15.15 6.42 13.38
N GLN A 164 14.37 7.46 13.70
CA GLN A 164 14.22 8.65 12.86
C GLN A 164 15.50 9.49 12.82
N LYS A 165 16.08 9.76 13.98
CA LYS A 165 17.30 10.56 14.12
C LYS A 165 18.48 9.90 13.41
N ASP A 166 18.64 8.60 13.59
CA ASP A 166 19.77 7.84 13.07
C ASP A 166 19.55 7.38 11.61
N GLY A 167 18.37 7.65 11.05
CA GLY A 167 17.97 7.15 9.73
C GLY A 167 17.81 5.62 9.67
N HIS A 168 17.84 4.93 10.81
CA HIS A 168 17.81 3.48 10.91
C HIS A 168 16.46 2.88 10.50
N VAL A 169 16.48 1.86 9.64
CA VAL A 169 15.28 1.25 9.06
C VAL A 169 15.13 -0.17 9.56
N ARG A 170 14.00 -0.47 10.21
CA ARG A 170 13.63 -1.82 10.64
C ARG A 170 12.71 -2.45 9.60
N LEU A 171 13.24 -3.38 8.80
CA LEU A 171 12.50 -4.10 7.77
C LEU A 171 12.42 -5.60 8.12
N CYS A 172 11.22 -6.17 8.06
CA CYS A 172 10.97 -7.59 8.29
C CYS A 172 10.42 -8.23 7.01
N PHE A 173 11.25 -9.02 6.33
CA PHE A 173 10.86 -9.77 5.14
C PHE A 173 9.96 -10.94 5.52
N GLY A 174 8.82 -11.10 4.85
CA GLY A 174 7.85 -12.18 5.14
C GLY A 174 6.68 -11.76 6.05
N SER A 175 6.73 -10.57 6.65
CA SER A 175 5.80 -10.01 7.66
C SER A 175 6.16 -10.29 9.12
N LYS A 176 5.97 -9.27 9.94
CA LYS A 176 6.18 -9.37 11.39
C LYS A 176 5.20 -10.36 12.06
N LYS A 177 3.98 -10.49 11.51
CA LYS A 177 2.96 -11.42 12.03
C LYS A 177 3.48 -12.85 11.90
N LEU A 178 3.86 -13.25 10.70
CA LEU A 178 4.35 -14.60 10.43
C LEU A 178 5.66 -14.88 11.19
N PHE A 179 6.56 -13.91 11.33
CA PHE A 179 7.73 -14.08 12.20
C PHE A 179 7.36 -14.40 13.66
N HIS A 180 6.39 -13.68 14.23
CA HIS A 180 5.99 -13.90 15.62
C HIS A 180 5.20 -15.20 15.85
N SER A 181 4.57 -15.75 14.82
CA SER A 181 3.82 -17.02 14.93
C SER A 181 4.68 -18.19 15.41
N GLN A 182 6.01 -18.10 15.28
CA GLN A 182 6.94 -19.11 15.78
C GLN A 182 6.97 -19.24 17.31
N PHE A 183 6.52 -18.22 18.06
CA PHE A 183 6.60 -18.20 19.52
C PHE A 183 5.41 -18.90 20.20
N ASP A 184 4.38 -19.24 19.43
CA ASP A 184 3.19 -19.96 19.91
C ASP A 184 2.60 -20.75 18.72
N LEU A 185 3.18 -21.92 18.43
CA LEU A 185 2.87 -22.66 17.20
C LEU A 185 1.42 -23.14 17.18
N GLU A 186 0.95 -23.72 18.28
CA GLU A 186 -0.41 -24.25 18.42
C GLU A 186 -1.47 -23.15 18.21
N ALA A 187 -1.33 -22.01 18.89
CA ALA A 187 -2.29 -20.90 18.73
C ALA A 187 -2.27 -20.27 17.32
N ASN A 188 -1.19 -20.49 16.55
CA ASN A 188 -1.05 -20.02 15.18
C ASN A 188 -1.34 -21.12 14.13
N GLY A 189 -1.76 -22.32 14.54
CA GLY A 189 -2.16 -23.39 13.63
C GLY A 189 -0.99 -24.17 13.00
N TYR A 190 0.18 -24.16 13.64
CA TYR A 190 1.35 -24.92 13.19
C TYR A 190 1.54 -26.19 14.02
N ALA A 191 1.69 -27.33 13.34
CA ALA A 191 2.03 -28.60 13.98
C ALA A 191 3.44 -28.57 14.58
N ASP A 192 4.39 -27.97 13.86
CA ASP A 192 5.78 -27.86 14.30
C ASP A 192 6.49 -26.63 13.72
N LYS A 193 7.75 -26.45 14.13
CA LYS A 193 8.61 -25.35 13.67
C LYS A 193 8.99 -25.47 12.20
N SER A 194 8.99 -26.67 11.63
CA SER A 194 9.32 -26.90 10.22
C SER A 194 8.21 -26.41 9.29
N ALA A 195 6.94 -26.65 9.65
CA ALA A 195 5.76 -26.15 8.95
C ALA A 195 5.75 -24.61 8.94
N TRP A 196 5.99 -23.97 10.09
CA TRP A 196 6.15 -22.52 10.15
C TRP A 196 7.31 -22.02 9.29
N LYS A 197 8.46 -22.70 9.33
CA LYS A 197 9.65 -22.30 8.58
C LYS A 197 9.41 -22.38 7.08
N ALA A 198 8.65 -23.36 6.61
CA ALA A 198 8.25 -23.51 5.21
C ALA A 198 7.41 -22.31 4.76
N ASP A 199 6.35 -21.95 5.49
CA ASP A 199 5.54 -20.77 5.22
C ASP A 199 6.36 -19.47 5.27
N TRP A 200 7.23 -19.35 6.28
CA TRP A 200 8.12 -18.20 6.44
C TRP A 200 9.11 -18.07 5.28
N GLN A 201 9.56 -19.18 4.71
CA GLN A 201 10.41 -19.17 3.51
C GLN A 201 9.61 -18.88 2.26
N ALA A 202 8.43 -19.46 2.10
CA ALA A 202 7.54 -19.24 0.98
C ALA A 202 7.17 -17.75 0.84
N GLU A 203 6.73 -17.12 1.93
CA GLU A 203 6.34 -15.70 1.94
C GLU A 203 7.53 -14.76 1.66
N ARG A 204 8.75 -15.15 2.05
CA ARG A 204 9.98 -14.38 1.76
C ARG A 204 10.49 -14.54 0.33
N ASN A 205 10.01 -15.57 -0.37
CA ASN A 205 10.44 -15.96 -1.71
C ASN A 205 9.23 -15.99 -2.66
N SER A 206 8.20 -15.21 -2.39
CA SER A 206 6.92 -15.22 -3.13
C SER A 206 6.89 -14.24 -4.30
N GLN A 207 7.98 -13.51 -4.59
CA GLN A 207 7.97 -12.50 -5.65
C GLN A 207 9.29 -12.34 -6.39
N VAL A 208 9.18 -11.91 -7.65
CA VAL A 208 10.28 -11.44 -8.48
C VAL A 208 9.86 -10.13 -9.12
N PHE A 209 10.74 -9.12 -9.07
CA PHE A 209 10.52 -7.84 -9.75
C PHE A 209 11.54 -7.64 -10.86
N ILE A 210 11.05 -7.41 -12.07
CA ILE A 210 11.82 -7.12 -13.26
C ILE A 210 11.58 -5.67 -13.65
N LEU A 211 12.58 -4.83 -13.37
CA LEU A 211 12.52 -3.40 -13.66
C LEU A 211 12.63 -3.15 -15.17
N GLY A 212 11.70 -2.38 -15.71
CA GLY A 212 11.73 -1.91 -17.10
C GLY A 212 12.37 -0.53 -17.25
N SER A 213 12.75 -0.19 -18.47
CA SER A 213 13.31 1.12 -18.82
C SER A 213 12.87 1.57 -20.23
N GLN A 214 12.76 2.88 -20.44
CA GLN A 214 12.27 3.46 -21.70
C GLN A 214 13.25 3.31 -22.87
N ASP A 215 14.53 3.12 -22.56
CA ASP A 215 15.61 2.92 -23.52
C ASP A 215 15.85 1.44 -23.87
N GLU A 216 15.00 0.54 -23.35
CA GLU A 216 15.10 -0.90 -23.60
C GLU A 216 14.12 -1.37 -24.69
N THR A 217 14.50 -2.44 -25.40
CA THR A 217 13.62 -3.11 -26.36
C THR A 217 12.33 -3.54 -25.65
N ALA A 218 11.18 -3.17 -26.21
CA ALA A 218 9.86 -3.46 -25.64
C ALA A 218 9.71 -3.01 -24.16
N GLY A 219 10.45 -1.98 -23.74
CA GLY A 219 10.39 -1.43 -22.39
C GLY A 219 11.02 -2.32 -21.30
N ASN A 220 11.53 -3.51 -21.63
CA ASN A 220 12.18 -4.44 -20.70
C ASN A 220 13.06 -5.48 -21.43
N GLN A 221 14.38 -5.40 -21.30
CA GLN A 221 15.30 -6.38 -21.92
C GLN A 221 15.36 -7.71 -21.14
N SER A 222 15.07 -7.68 -19.83
CA SER A 222 15.12 -8.86 -18.97
C SER A 222 13.84 -9.69 -19.04
N CYS A 223 12.75 -9.12 -19.54
CA CYS A 223 11.47 -9.78 -19.76
C CYS A 223 10.74 -9.13 -20.95
N PRO A 224 11.31 -9.16 -22.17
CA PRO A 224 10.62 -8.64 -23.34
C PRO A 224 9.31 -9.38 -23.57
N ALA A 225 8.33 -8.66 -24.12
CA ALA A 225 7.04 -9.21 -24.49
C ALA A 225 6.77 -8.97 -25.97
N VAL A 226 6.14 -9.93 -26.63
CA VAL A 226 5.68 -9.84 -28.02
C VAL A 226 4.20 -10.15 -28.08
N VAL A 227 3.48 -9.45 -28.95
CA VAL A 227 2.07 -9.72 -29.23
C VAL A 227 1.98 -10.87 -30.24
N ALA A 228 1.32 -11.96 -29.86
CA ALA A 228 1.04 -13.09 -30.74
C ALA A 228 -0.11 -12.77 -31.71
N ALA A 229 -0.28 -13.60 -32.74
CA ALA A 229 -1.31 -13.41 -33.77
C ALA A 229 -2.74 -13.40 -33.20
N ASP A 230 -2.98 -14.14 -32.13
CA ASP A 230 -4.27 -14.18 -31.39
C ASP A 230 -4.47 -12.97 -30.44
N GLY A 231 -3.52 -12.04 -30.42
CA GLY A 231 -3.54 -10.85 -29.55
C GLY A 231 -3.16 -11.12 -28.09
N THR A 232 -2.73 -12.33 -27.73
CA THR A 232 -2.12 -12.61 -26.42
C THR A 232 -0.66 -12.13 -26.39
N LEU A 233 -0.06 -12.09 -25.19
CA LEU A 233 1.35 -11.76 -25.01
C LEU A 233 2.16 -13.03 -24.75
N THR A 234 3.33 -13.09 -25.37
CA THR A 234 4.39 -14.03 -24.99
C THR A 234 5.49 -13.26 -24.28
N LEU A 235 5.71 -13.57 -23.00
CA LEU A 235 6.78 -13.01 -22.18
C LEU A 235 8.01 -13.90 -22.25
N ASP A 236 9.20 -13.33 -22.42
CA ASP A 236 10.46 -14.07 -22.47
C ASP A 236 11.38 -13.65 -21.31
N LEU A 237 11.29 -14.37 -20.19
CA LEU A 237 11.97 -14.04 -18.94
C LEU A 237 13.42 -14.51 -18.93
N ARG A 238 14.37 -13.58 -18.76
CA ARG A 238 15.79 -13.89 -18.54
C ARG A 238 16.01 -14.44 -17.13
N MET A 239 16.47 -15.69 -17.06
CA MET A 239 16.85 -16.33 -15.81
C MET A 239 18.17 -15.77 -15.26
N PRO A 240 18.37 -15.74 -13.93
CA PRO A 240 19.69 -15.55 -13.32
C PRO A 240 20.69 -16.59 -13.83
N ASN A 241 21.95 -16.21 -13.97
CA ASN A 241 23.00 -17.13 -14.43
C ASN A 241 23.13 -18.34 -13.49
N ALA A 242 22.90 -18.14 -12.17
CA ALA A 242 22.90 -19.22 -11.18
C ALA A 242 21.76 -20.25 -11.35
N CYS A 243 20.74 -19.94 -12.16
CA CYS A 243 19.62 -20.84 -12.45
C CYS A 243 19.68 -21.39 -13.89
N GLU A 244 20.69 -21.00 -14.67
CA GLU A 244 20.74 -21.26 -16.11
C GLU A 244 20.96 -22.74 -16.44
N ALA A 245 21.71 -23.47 -15.61
CA ALA A 245 21.96 -24.90 -15.78
C ALA A 245 20.67 -25.73 -15.64
N ASP A 246 19.80 -25.38 -14.68
CA ASP A 246 18.62 -26.17 -14.34
C ASP A 246 17.36 -25.75 -15.12
N HIS A 247 17.27 -24.46 -15.50
CA HIS A 247 16.05 -23.87 -16.07
C HIS A 247 16.28 -23.19 -17.42
N GLY A 248 17.50 -23.27 -17.96
CA GLY A 248 17.87 -22.62 -19.20
C GLY A 248 18.08 -21.11 -19.06
N LYS A 249 18.56 -20.52 -20.15
CA LYS A 249 18.88 -19.09 -20.21
C LYS A 249 17.65 -18.22 -20.06
N ARG A 250 16.53 -18.65 -20.64
CA ARG A 250 15.28 -17.92 -20.70
C ARG A 250 14.08 -18.85 -20.60
N VAL A 251 12.99 -18.32 -20.06
CA VAL A 251 11.71 -19.01 -19.88
C VAL A 251 10.64 -18.21 -20.62
N GLN A 252 10.01 -18.83 -21.62
CA GLN A 252 8.89 -18.23 -22.34
C GLN A 252 7.57 -18.57 -21.65
N ILE A 253 6.71 -17.57 -21.48
CA ILE A 253 5.36 -17.69 -20.93
C ILE A 253 4.39 -17.14 -21.98
N ALA A 254 3.71 -18.03 -22.70
CA ALA A 254 2.77 -17.69 -23.77
C ALA A 254 1.32 -17.55 -23.26
N GLY A 255 0.43 -17.06 -24.11
CA GLY A 255 -1.01 -16.99 -23.81
C GLY A 255 -1.38 -15.97 -22.73
N VAL A 256 -0.52 -15.00 -22.44
CA VAL A 256 -0.76 -14.03 -21.36
C VAL A 256 -1.74 -12.96 -21.85
N ARG A 257 -2.93 -12.93 -21.25
CA ARG A 257 -3.97 -11.91 -21.52
C ARG A 257 -4.35 -11.17 -20.25
N PHE A 258 -4.48 -9.86 -20.32
CA PHE A 258 -4.97 -9.04 -19.22
C PHE A 258 -6.45 -8.71 -19.42
N ALA A 259 -7.30 -8.97 -18.42
CA ALA A 259 -8.72 -8.63 -18.51
C ALA A 259 -8.95 -7.11 -18.60
N TYR A 260 -8.09 -6.35 -17.93
CA TYR A 260 -8.15 -4.89 -17.90
C TYR A 260 -6.80 -4.29 -18.30
N GLY A 261 -6.82 -3.32 -19.22
CA GLY A 261 -5.65 -2.56 -19.66
C GLY A 261 -4.72 -3.29 -20.63
N HIS A 262 -5.16 -4.39 -21.22
CA HIS A 262 -4.38 -5.12 -22.25
C HIS A 262 -4.02 -4.23 -23.43
N ASP A 263 -4.98 -3.43 -23.90
CA ASP A 263 -4.80 -2.41 -24.95
C ASP A 263 -3.69 -1.41 -24.58
N LYS A 264 -3.66 -0.97 -23.30
CA LYS A 264 -2.63 -0.04 -22.82
C LYS A 264 -1.25 -0.67 -22.75
N ILE A 265 -1.16 -1.95 -22.39
CA ILE A 265 0.11 -2.70 -22.42
C ILE A 265 0.59 -2.86 -23.85
N VAL A 266 -0.28 -3.28 -24.77
CA VAL A 266 0.05 -3.42 -26.20
C VAL A 266 0.50 -2.08 -26.81
N ALA A 267 -0.21 -0.99 -26.52
CA ALA A 267 0.18 0.35 -26.96
C ALA A 267 1.54 0.77 -26.37
N ALA A 268 1.81 0.47 -25.09
CA ALA A 268 3.09 0.74 -24.47
C ALA A 268 4.23 -0.07 -25.13
N LEU A 269 4.00 -1.34 -25.47
CA LEU A 269 4.96 -2.17 -26.21
C LEU A 269 5.25 -1.58 -27.61
N ALA A 270 4.20 -1.19 -28.33
CA ALA A 270 4.29 -0.61 -29.68
C ALA A 270 4.98 0.77 -29.70
N SER A 271 5.02 1.49 -28.57
CA SER A 271 5.68 2.80 -28.48
C SER A 271 7.21 2.76 -28.58
N SER A 272 7.82 1.58 -28.56
CA SER A 272 9.28 1.43 -28.59
C SER A 272 9.86 1.67 -29.99
N GLN A 273 10.63 2.73 -30.16
CA GLN A 273 11.25 3.11 -31.43
C GLN A 273 12.70 3.57 -31.26
N ARG A 274 13.49 3.41 -32.33
CA ARG A 274 14.86 3.94 -32.43
C ARG A 274 14.81 5.29 -33.14
N ILE A 275 15.37 6.32 -32.50
CA ILE A 275 15.46 7.67 -33.04
C ILE A 275 16.92 8.09 -33.16
N ALA A 276 17.22 8.90 -34.17
CA ALA A 276 18.48 9.62 -34.24
C ALA A 276 18.56 10.62 -33.08
N ALA A 277 19.72 10.70 -32.43
CA ALA A 277 20.00 11.60 -31.34
C ALA A 277 21.46 12.07 -31.43
N LYS A 278 21.80 13.12 -30.69
CA LYS A 278 23.19 13.57 -30.53
C LYS A 278 23.65 13.35 -29.11
N THR A 279 24.87 12.90 -28.95
CA THR A 279 25.54 12.84 -27.65
C THR A 279 25.80 14.26 -27.13
N LYS A 280 26.12 14.40 -25.83
CA LYS A 280 26.54 15.69 -25.25
C LYS A 280 27.75 16.33 -25.97
N LYS A 281 28.55 15.51 -26.68
CA LYS A 281 29.72 15.94 -27.46
C LYS A 281 29.40 16.17 -28.94
N GLY A 282 28.13 16.19 -29.34
CA GLY A 282 27.70 16.49 -30.71
C GLY A 282 27.75 15.32 -31.70
N ALA A 283 28.31 14.16 -31.31
CA ALA A 283 28.36 12.98 -32.17
C ALA A 283 26.97 12.35 -32.34
N ASP A 284 26.67 11.92 -33.57
CA ASP A 284 25.42 11.22 -33.89
C ASP A 284 25.37 9.85 -33.22
N THR A 285 24.20 9.52 -32.69
CA THR A 285 23.94 8.26 -32.00
C THR A 285 22.49 7.84 -32.22
N ILE A 286 22.20 6.56 -32.03
CA ILE A 286 20.85 6.02 -32.10
C ILE A 286 20.39 5.74 -30.67
N LYS A 287 19.34 6.43 -30.24
CA LYS A 287 18.72 6.21 -28.93
C LYS A 287 17.38 5.52 -29.11
N ARG A 288 17.04 4.60 -28.20
CA ARG A 288 15.70 4.05 -28.10
C ARG A 288 14.85 4.91 -27.16
N ILE A 289 13.61 5.15 -27.57
CA ILE A 289 12.57 5.78 -26.75
C ILE A 289 11.34 4.86 -26.73
N GLY A 290 10.50 5.04 -25.73
CA GLY A 290 9.27 4.29 -25.58
C GLY A 290 8.78 4.32 -24.14
N SER A 291 7.86 3.42 -23.85
CA SER A 291 7.35 3.20 -22.49
C SER A 291 8.17 2.14 -21.76
N ALA A 292 8.49 2.39 -20.49
CA ALA A 292 9.05 1.37 -19.61
C ALA A 292 7.94 0.40 -19.17
N LEU A 293 8.21 -0.91 -19.24
CA LEU A 293 7.31 -1.95 -18.74
C LEU A 293 8.00 -2.73 -17.63
N SER A 294 7.54 -2.56 -16.40
CA SER A 294 8.05 -3.34 -15.27
C SER A 294 7.14 -4.52 -14.98
N TYR A 295 7.71 -5.70 -14.78
CA TYR A 295 6.96 -6.91 -14.47
C TYR A 295 7.18 -7.30 -13.02
N ARG A 296 6.12 -7.70 -12.32
CA ARG A 296 6.22 -8.33 -11.01
C ARG A 296 5.49 -9.66 -11.01
N PHE A 297 6.24 -10.73 -10.80
CA PHE A 297 5.69 -12.07 -10.57
C PHE A 297 5.45 -12.22 -9.07
N VAL A 298 4.25 -12.61 -8.68
CA VAL A 298 3.85 -12.80 -7.28
C VAL A 298 3.14 -14.15 -7.15
N ARG A 299 3.62 -15.00 -6.25
CA ARG A 299 2.98 -16.27 -5.91
C ARG A 299 2.03 -16.07 -4.74
N ASP A 300 0.81 -16.58 -4.88
CA ASP A 300 -0.15 -16.73 -3.79
C ASP A 300 -0.67 -18.17 -3.73
N ALA A 301 -1.67 -18.43 -2.88
CA ALA A 301 -2.25 -19.76 -2.70
C ALA A 301 -2.84 -20.37 -3.98
N LYS A 302 -3.14 -19.56 -5.01
CA LYS A 302 -3.67 -20.03 -6.30
C LYS A 302 -2.60 -20.14 -7.40
N GLY A 303 -1.32 -19.96 -7.06
CA GLY A 303 -0.20 -19.97 -7.98
C GLY A 303 0.35 -18.58 -8.33
N TRP A 304 1.03 -18.46 -9.46
CA TRP A 304 1.68 -17.22 -9.89
C TRP A 304 0.71 -16.21 -10.51
N ARG A 305 0.91 -14.93 -10.20
CA ARG A 305 0.31 -13.78 -10.89
C ARG A 305 1.39 -12.91 -11.49
N ILE A 306 1.05 -12.28 -12.61
CA ILE A 306 1.91 -11.31 -13.29
C ILE A 306 1.25 -9.95 -13.16
N PHE A 307 2.00 -8.99 -12.63
CA PHE A 307 1.66 -7.57 -12.67
C PHE A 307 2.53 -6.88 -13.71
N VAL A 308 1.94 -6.02 -14.54
CA VAL A 308 2.65 -5.17 -15.49
C VAL A 308 2.37 -3.73 -15.14
N SER A 309 3.43 -2.97 -14.90
CA SER A 309 3.36 -1.53 -14.64
C SER A 309 3.90 -0.76 -15.83
N CYS A 310 3.08 0.15 -16.38
CA CYS A 310 3.46 1.05 -17.45
C CYS A 310 2.88 2.46 -17.23
N SER A 311 3.52 3.46 -17.84
CA SER A 311 2.98 4.83 -17.84
C SER A 311 1.85 4.92 -18.86
N VAL A 312 0.70 5.44 -18.45
CA VAL A 312 -0.44 5.72 -19.31
C VAL A 312 -0.54 7.23 -19.47
N PRO A 313 -0.60 7.76 -20.71
CA PRO A 313 -0.81 9.19 -20.92
C PRO A 313 -2.17 9.61 -20.37
N ALA A 314 -2.25 10.86 -19.89
CA ALA A 314 -3.52 11.43 -19.46
C ALA A 314 -4.48 11.50 -20.65
N ALA A 315 -5.75 11.14 -20.43
CA ALA A 315 -6.78 11.44 -21.41
C ALA A 315 -6.94 12.96 -21.53
N ALA A 316 -7.22 13.45 -22.73
CA ALA A 316 -7.49 14.87 -22.96
C ALA A 316 -8.63 15.35 -22.06
N LEU A 317 -8.46 16.52 -21.42
CA LEU A 317 -9.47 17.04 -20.52
C LEU A 317 -10.77 17.32 -21.27
N SER A 318 -11.86 16.72 -20.79
CA SER A 318 -13.22 16.87 -21.33
C SER A 318 -14.11 17.74 -20.45
N THR A 319 -13.62 18.18 -19.30
CA THR A 319 -14.39 18.93 -18.30
C THR A 319 -13.92 20.37 -18.16
N ARG A 320 -14.86 21.28 -17.86
CA ARG A 320 -14.59 22.69 -17.60
C ARG A 320 -15.29 23.18 -16.33
N GLN A 321 -14.63 24.02 -15.55
CA GLN A 321 -15.15 24.52 -14.27
C GLN A 321 -16.30 25.53 -14.44
N ASP A 322 -16.35 26.22 -15.57
CA ASP A 322 -17.38 27.21 -15.88
C ASP A 322 -18.77 26.60 -16.16
N LEU A 323 -18.87 25.27 -16.27
CA LEU A 323 -20.14 24.54 -16.41
C LEU A 323 -20.74 24.14 -15.05
N GLY A 324 -20.05 24.42 -13.94
CA GLY A 324 -20.40 23.99 -12.59
C GLY A 324 -19.51 22.84 -12.12
N ALA A 325 -19.98 22.05 -11.16
CA ALA A 325 -19.18 20.99 -10.55
C ALA A 325 -20.04 19.81 -10.04
N ILE A 326 -19.42 18.64 -9.91
CA ILE A 326 -20.00 17.50 -9.19
C ILE A 326 -19.29 17.37 -7.84
N GLY A 327 -19.95 17.81 -6.77
CA GLY A 327 -19.47 17.64 -5.41
C GLY A 327 -19.76 16.23 -4.90
N VAL A 328 -18.77 15.59 -4.28
CA VAL A 328 -18.90 14.25 -3.68
C VAL A 328 -18.55 14.30 -2.20
N ASP A 329 -19.56 14.07 -1.36
CA ASP A 329 -19.41 13.87 0.08
C ASP A 329 -19.35 12.38 0.42
N ILE A 330 -18.33 11.98 1.18
CA ILE A 330 -18.04 10.58 1.46
C ILE A 330 -18.60 10.20 2.83
N ASN A 331 -19.59 9.29 2.83
CA ASN A 331 -20.23 8.78 4.04
C ASN A 331 -19.97 7.27 4.22
N ALA A 332 -20.14 6.76 5.44
CA ALA A 332 -19.71 5.40 5.82
C ALA A 332 -20.30 4.28 4.95
N ASN A 333 -21.50 4.49 4.43
CA ASN A 333 -22.26 3.52 3.64
C ASN A 333 -22.71 4.04 2.27
N HIS A 334 -22.42 5.30 1.91
CA HIS A 334 -22.81 5.87 0.63
C HIS A 334 -21.95 7.08 0.26
N LEU A 335 -21.97 7.45 -1.01
CA LEU A 335 -21.46 8.71 -1.53
C LEU A 335 -22.67 9.61 -1.83
N ALA A 336 -22.69 10.80 -1.23
CA ALA A 336 -23.67 11.82 -1.55
C ALA A 336 -23.09 12.72 -2.65
N VAL A 337 -23.79 12.78 -3.77
CA VAL A 337 -23.32 13.46 -4.99
C VAL A 337 -24.25 14.62 -5.29
N SER A 338 -23.70 15.82 -5.43
CA SER A 338 -24.43 17.04 -5.77
C SER A 338 -23.89 17.59 -7.08
N ILE A 339 -24.76 17.77 -8.06
CA ILE A 339 -24.44 18.37 -9.35
C ILE A 339 -24.85 19.83 -9.30
N LEU A 340 -23.87 20.72 -9.39
CA LEU A 340 -24.03 22.17 -9.37
C LEU A 340 -23.96 22.74 -10.78
N ASP A 341 -24.72 23.78 -11.07
CA ASP A 341 -24.60 24.57 -12.29
C ASP A 341 -23.45 25.60 -12.21
N ARG A 342 -23.31 26.43 -13.25
CA ARG A 342 -22.27 27.47 -13.35
C ARG A 342 -22.39 28.58 -12.30
N PHE A 343 -23.54 28.72 -11.65
CA PHE A 343 -23.82 29.73 -10.63
C PHE A 343 -23.70 29.17 -9.21
N GLY A 344 -23.45 27.86 -9.07
CA GLY A 344 -23.37 27.19 -7.77
C GLY A 344 -24.71 26.66 -7.26
N ASN A 345 -25.78 26.76 -8.05
CA ASN A 345 -27.09 26.21 -7.67
C ASN A 345 -27.09 24.69 -7.87
N ALA A 346 -27.69 23.96 -6.92
CA ALA A 346 -27.83 22.52 -7.03
C ALA A 346 -28.90 22.15 -8.05
N ALA A 347 -28.47 21.53 -9.15
CA ALA A 347 -29.38 21.01 -10.18
C ALA A 347 -29.90 19.62 -9.85
N LYS A 348 -29.07 18.78 -9.21
CA LYS A 348 -29.43 17.39 -8.89
C LYS A 348 -28.65 16.85 -7.70
N HIS A 349 -29.30 16.03 -6.88
CA HIS A 349 -28.66 15.23 -5.84
C HIS A 349 -28.83 13.75 -6.14
N LEU A 350 -27.80 12.95 -5.88
CA LEU A 350 -27.82 11.51 -6.00
C LEU A 350 -27.15 10.88 -4.79
N ARG A 351 -27.63 9.69 -4.44
CA ARG A 351 -26.99 8.82 -3.48
C ARG A 351 -26.45 7.59 -4.21
N ILE A 352 -25.18 7.28 -4.01
CA ILE A 352 -24.55 6.06 -4.51
C ILE A 352 -24.18 5.21 -3.31
N ASP A 353 -24.91 4.12 -3.08
CA ASP A 353 -24.64 3.25 -1.96
C ASP A 353 -23.31 2.51 -2.12
N THR A 354 -22.51 2.50 -1.05
CA THR A 354 -21.20 1.86 -0.96
C THR A 354 -21.13 1.04 0.31
N HIS A 355 -21.99 0.03 0.41
CA HIS A 355 -22.07 -0.85 1.57
C HIS A 355 -20.86 -1.81 1.64
N THR A 356 -19.80 -1.39 2.35
CA THR A 356 -18.59 -2.19 2.54
C THR A 356 -18.60 -3.04 3.81
N TYR A 357 -19.57 -2.82 4.70
CA TYR A 357 -19.66 -3.56 5.96
C TYR A 357 -19.89 -5.07 5.71
N GLY A 358 -19.10 -5.91 6.37
CA GLY A 358 -19.16 -7.36 6.21
C GLY A 358 -18.60 -7.89 4.88
N LYS A 359 -18.08 -7.02 4.00
CA LYS A 359 -17.46 -7.41 2.73
C LYS A 359 -15.98 -7.70 2.91
N SER A 360 -15.46 -8.59 2.06
CA SER A 360 -14.01 -8.78 1.96
C SER A 360 -13.32 -7.51 1.44
N SER A 361 -12.00 -7.41 1.64
CA SER A 361 -11.21 -6.29 1.11
C SER A 361 -11.42 -6.11 -0.39
N ASP A 362 -11.42 -7.22 -1.15
CA ASP A 362 -11.56 -7.19 -2.61
C ASP A 362 -12.98 -6.82 -3.06
N GLN A 363 -14.01 -7.33 -2.37
CA GLN A 363 -15.39 -6.90 -2.60
C GLN A 363 -15.59 -5.40 -2.32
N ALA A 364 -15.00 -4.90 -1.22
CA ALA A 364 -15.05 -3.47 -0.93
C ALA A 364 -14.35 -2.63 -2.00
N LYS A 365 -13.20 -3.08 -2.54
CA LYS A 365 -12.53 -2.39 -3.65
C LYS A 365 -13.40 -2.34 -4.90
N ALA A 366 -14.08 -3.43 -5.24
CA ALA A 366 -14.97 -3.50 -6.39
C ALA A 366 -16.14 -2.51 -6.25
N ILE A 367 -16.86 -2.55 -5.13
CA ILE A 367 -17.99 -1.65 -4.85
C ILE A 367 -17.56 -0.17 -4.95
N ILE A 368 -16.42 0.18 -4.35
CA ILE A 368 -15.89 1.54 -4.40
C ILE A 368 -15.45 1.91 -5.82
N GLY A 369 -14.85 0.97 -6.56
CA GLY A 369 -14.43 1.14 -7.94
C GLY A 369 -15.61 1.44 -8.86
N ASP A 370 -16.69 0.66 -8.75
CA ASP A 370 -17.91 0.83 -9.54
C ASP A 370 -18.57 2.19 -9.24
N ALA A 371 -18.63 2.57 -7.97
CA ALA A 371 -19.14 3.88 -7.56
C ALA A 371 -18.31 5.02 -8.14
N ALA A 372 -16.97 4.91 -8.12
CA ALA A 372 -16.08 5.91 -8.71
C ALA A 372 -16.24 6.02 -10.22
N VAL A 373 -16.35 4.90 -10.94
CA VAL A 373 -16.60 4.87 -12.39
C VAL A 373 -17.93 5.55 -12.71
N LYS A 374 -18.99 5.27 -11.93
CA LYS A 374 -20.30 5.91 -12.11
C LYS A 374 -20.23 7.43 -11.93
N ILE A 375 -19.54 7.92 -10.89
CA ILE A 375 -19.34 9.37 -10.67
C ILE A 375 -18.61 10.01 -11.84
N VAL A 376 -17.50 9.40 -12.27
CA VAL A 376 -16.68 9.93 -13.36
C VAL A 376 -17.41 9.89 -14.70
N ALA A 377 -18.23 8.87 -14.96
CA ALA A 377 -19.08 8.84 -16.15
C ALA A 377 -20.06 10.01 -16.16
N MET A 378 -20.73 10.32 -15.04
CA MET A 378 -21.59 11.49 -14.93
C MET A 378 -20.83 12.80 -15.16
N ALA A 379 -19.61 12.91 -14.64
CA ALA A 379 -18.75 14.07 -14.83
C ALA A 379 -18.36 14.25 -16.31
N ALA A 380 -17.95 13.16 -16.97
CA ALA A 380 -17.61 13.17 -18.38
C ALA A 380 -18.82 13.55 -19.26
N THR A 381 -19.99 12.95 -19.02
CA THR A 381 -21.22 13.26 -19.77
C THR A 381 -21.68 14.70 -19.60
N SER A 382 -21.54 15.27 -18.39
CA SER A 382 -21.96 16.65 -18.11
C SER A 382 -20.89 17.70 -18.42
N GLY A 383 -19.66 17.30 -18.74
CA GLY A 383 -18.52 18.20 -18.93
C GLY A 383 -18.07 18.90 -17.64
N LYS A 384 -18.46 18.40 -16.46
CA LYS A 384 -18.20 19.06 -15.16
C LYS A 384 -17.06 18.37 -14.40
N PRO A 385 -16.18 19.12 -13.72
CA PRO A 385 -15.17 18.55 -12.83
C PRO A 385 -15.82 17.84 -11.63
N VAL A 386 -15.07 16.94 -11.01
CA VAL A 386 -15.44 16.29 -9.74
C VAL A 386 -14.72 17.00 -8.59
N VAL A 387 -15.45 17.41 -7.56
CA VAL A 387 -14.92 18.03 -6.35
C VAL A 387 -15.01 17.03 -5.20
N VAL A 388 -13.88 16.74 -4.56
CA VAL A 388 -13.79 15.86 -3.39
C VAL A 388 -13.08 16.57 -2.25
N GLU A 389 -13.42 16.23 -1.02
CA GLU A 389 -12.71 16.76 0.13
C GLU A 389 -11.38 16.04 0.36
N ASN A 390 -10.34 16.82 0.66
CA ASN A 390 -9.07 16.30 1.12
C ASN A 390 -9.15 15.94 2.62
N LEU A 391 -9.78 14.81 2.91
CA LEU A 391 -10.01 14.36 4.28
C LEU A 391 -8.81 13.56 4.82
N ASN A 392 -8.12 14.09 5.83
CA ASN A 392 -7.09 13.34 6.55
C ASN A 392 -7.69 12.58 7.76
N PHE A 393 -8.08 11.33 7.55
CA PHE A 393 -8.71 10.49 8.57
C PHE A 393 -7.75 9.85 9.58
N ALA A 394 -6.43 10.03 9.46
CA ALA A 394 -5.47 9.49 10.43
C ALA A 394 -5.74 10.02 11.85
N LYS A 395 -6.11 11.31 11.95
CA LYS A 395 -6.51 11.96 13.21
C LYS A 395 -7.81 11.39 13.78
N LYS A 396 -8.88 11.30 12.98
CA LYS A 396 -10.18 10.72 13.39
C LYS A 396 -10.05 9.26 13.83
N LYS A 397 -9.17 8.47 13.20
CA LYS A 397 -8.92 7.07 13.59
C LYS A 397 -8.19 6.96 14.93
N ALA A 398 -7.25 7.87 15.22
CA ALA A 398 -6.57 7.95 16.52
C ALA A 398 -7.54 8.31 17.67
N GLU A 399 -8.59 9.07 17.39
CA GLU A 399 -9.62 9.45 18.36
C GLU A 399 -10.50 8.27 18.81
N LEU A 400 -10.45 7.11 18.13
CA LEU A 400 -11.34 5.97 18.37
C LEU A 400 -10.96 5.05 19.54
N GLU A 401 -9.82 5.23 20.21
CA GLU A 401 -9.49 4.46 21.42
C GLU A 401 -10.50 4.76 22.57
N GLY A 402 -11.62 4.05 22.61
CA GLY A 402 -12.74 4.27 23.55
C GLY A 402 -14.12 4.31 22.92
N ALA A 403 -14.22 4.34 21.58
CA ALA A 403 -15.50 4.23 20.89
C ALA A 403 -16.08 2.80 21.03
N ARG A 404 -17.42 2.69 20.94
CA ARG A 404 -18.13 1.40 20.97
C ARG A 404 -17.54 0.48 19.88
N ARG A 405 -17.32 -0.80 20.19
CA ARG A 405 -16.65 -1.79 19.32
C ARG A 405 -17.23 -1.84 17.89
N ALA A 406 -18.51 -1.53 17.73
CA ALA A 406 -19.20 -1.42 16.44
C ALA A 406 -18.81 -0.17 15.65
N MET A 407 -18.75 0.99 16.30
CA MET A 407 -18.37 2.28 15.69
C MET A 407 -16.90 2.28 15.25
N ALA A 408 -16.00 1.72 16.06
CA ALA A 408 -14.59 1.56 15.68
C ALA A 408 -14.41 0.62 14.48
N ARG A 409 -15.26 -0.41 14.35
CA ARG A 409 -15.27 -1.31 13.19
C ARG A 409 -15.80 -0.62 11.93
N MET A 410 -16.92 0.09 12.03
CA MET A 410 -17.52 0.87 10.93
C MET A 410 -16.57 1.94 10.38
N LEU A 411 -15.84 2.64 11.26
CA LEU A 411 -14.87 3.66 10.85
C LEU A 411 -13.53 3.06 10.41
N SER A 412 -13.20 1.83 10.84
CA SER A 412 -12.04 1.10 10.30
C SER A 412 -12.30 0.46 8.94
N SER A 413 -13.56 0.16 8.60
CA SER A 413 -14.00 -0.19 7.23
C SER A 413 -14.13 1.03 6.32
N PHE A 414 -13.94 2.23 6.86
CA PHE A 414 -14.12 3.46 6.11
C PHE A 414 -12.95 3.70 5.16
N ALA A 415 -13.29 3.76 3.87
CA ALA A 415 -12.35 3.65 2.78
C ALA A 415 -12.16 4.98 2.04
N CYS A 416 -12.23 6.13 2.73
CA CYS A 416 -12.14 7.45 2.07
C CYS A 416 -10.94 7.62 1.16
N ASN A 417 -9.74 7.27 1.63
CA ASN A 417 -8.53 7.37 0.81
C ASN A 417 -8.64 6.47 -0.43
N GLN A 418 -9.31 5.32 -0.31
CA GLN A 418 -9.55 4.41 -1.42
C GLN A 418 -10.62 4.95 -2.38
N VAL A 419 -11.70 5.58 -1.88
CA VAL A 419 -12.70 6.26 -2.69
C VAL A 419 -12.05 7.38 -3.51
N ILE A 420 -11.30 8.27 -2.85
CA ILE A 420 -10.59 9.38 -3.52
C ILE A 420 -9.59 8.83 -4.55
N ALA A 421 -8.81 7.80 -4.20
CA ALA A 421 -7.87 7.18 -5.12
C ALA A 421 -8.58 6.54 -6.34
N SER A 422 -9.70 5.85 -6.12
CA SER A 422 -10.51 5.27 -7.19
C SER A 422 -11.13 6.34 -8.10
N ILE A 423 -11.64 7.44 -7.54
CA ILE A 423 -12.16 8.58 -8.31
C ILE A 423 -11.04 9.20 -9.15
N LYS A 424 -9.88 9.50 -8.57
CA LYS A 424 -8.73 10.05 -9.31
C LYS A 424 -8.27 9.13 -10.44
N ALA A 425 -8.17 7.83 -10.17
CA ALA A 425 -7.75 6.85 -11.17
C ALA A 425 -8.77 6.72 -12.32
N ALA A 426 -10.06 6.72 -12.01
CA ALA A 426 -11.12 6.70 -13.02
C ALA A 426 -11.14 8.01 -13.83
N ALA A 427 -11.03 9.15 -13.15
CA ALA A 427 -11.05 10.48 -13.77
C ALA A 427 -9.85 10.69 -14.71
N PHE A 428 -8.66 10.25 -14.31
CA PHE A 428 -7.47 10.28 -15.17
C PHE A 428 -7.68 9.53 -16.49
N ARG A 429 -8.36 8.37 -16.45
CA ARG A 429 -8.66 7.58 -17.65
C ARG A 429 -9.74 8.20 -18.53
N ALA A 430 -10.63 9.00 -17.95
CA ALA A 430 -11.78 9.60 -18.64
C ALA A 430 -11.57 11.06 -19.07
N GLY A 431 -10.43 11.67 -18.73
CA GLY A 431 -10.17 13.08 -19.02
C GLY A 431 -10.96 14.03 -18.12
N VAL A 432 -11.35 13.58 -16.93
CA VAL A 432 -12.13 14.37 -15.97
C VAL A 432 -11.20 15.04 -14.97
N GLN A 433 -11.37 16.35 -14.77
CA GLN A 433 -10.64 17.07 -13.72
C GLN A 433 -11.19 16.71 -12.33
N VAL A 434 -10.29 16.43 -11.39
CA VAL A 434 -10.62 16.25 -9.97
C VAL A 434 -10.03 17.40 -9.17
N ILE A 435 -10.85 18.08 -8.38
CA ILE A 435 -10.46 19.21 -7.53
C ILE A 435 -10.57 18.76 -6.07
N GLU A 436 -9.48 18.88 -5.33
CA GLU A 436 -9.44 18.61 -3.90
C GLU A 436 -9.59 19.90 -3.10
N VAL A 437 -10.58 19.94 -2.21
CA VAL A 437 -10.85 21.10 -1.34
C VAL A 437 -10.54 20.79 0.11
N ASN A 438 -10.08 21.79 0.86
CA ASN A 438 -9.81 21.66 2.28
C ASN A 438 -11.13 21.63 3.08
N PRO A 439 -11.37 20.61 3.93
CA PRO A 439 -12.60 20.51 4.73
C PRO A 439 -12.69 21.54 5.88
N ALA A 440 -11.70 22.42 6.07
CA ALA A 440 -11.60 23.32 7.23
C ALA A 440 -12.69 24.41 7.35
N TYR A 441 -13.57 24.56 6.35
CA TYR A 441 -14.63 25.59 6.34
C TYR A 441 -16.03 25.01 6.12
N ARG A 442 -16.30 23.81 6.65
CA ARG A 442 -17.67 23.29 6.77
C ARG A 442 -18.44 23.92 7.93
#